data_AF-A0A1M6TRZ8-F1
#
_entry.id   AF-A0A1M6TRZ8-F1
#
_cell.length_a   1.000
_cell.length_b   1.000
_cell.length_c   1.000
_cell.angle_alpha   90.00
_cell.angle_beta   90.00
_cell.angle_gamma   90.00
#
_symmetry.space_group_name_H-M   'P 1'
#
loop_
_entity.id
_entity.type
_entity.pdbx_description
1 polymer ?
#
loop_
_entity_poly.entity_id
_entity_poly.type
_entity_poly.pdbx_seq_one_letter_code
_entity_poly.pdbx_strand_id
1 'polypeptide(L)'
;MRWWGKAWWLVWSLSALGALSAWAQRSGQQLAVFEGVGIEEQLGARIPLDLTFFDEEGQPVALREFFDGRRPVLLALVYHDCPMLCNLVLDGLTRTLQQMSWTPGDQFEVLAVSFNHRETPEQARRQKIHYLEMLGKPAAGAGWHFLTGDSTTIRALTDAVGFYFRWVPEKQQFAHPAALIFLSGEGKISRYLYGLEHDPGDVRKALVEASEGRVGTVIDQVLLYCFQYDPNENSYVANAFNIMRLGGVVTMVVLGITLFLFWRRERRRQQETLHPAG
;
A
#
# COMPACT_ATOMS: atom_id res chain seq x y z
N MET A 1 3.11 -43.90 -64.06
CA MET A 1 3.06 -44.15 -62.60
C MET A 1 2.67 -42.85 -61.91
N ARG A 2 1.44 -42.81 -61.37
CA ARG A 2 0.80 -41.66 -60.71
C ARG A 2 1.25 -41.61 -59.25
N TRP A 3 2.04 -40.62 -58.86
CA TRP A 3 2.31 -40.31 -57.43
C TRP A 3 2.57 -38.81 -57.23
N TRP A 4 1.70 -37.99 -57.84
CA TRP A 4 1.49 -36.60 -57.45
C TRP A 4 0.20 -36.52 -56.63
N GLY A 5 0.22 -35.80 -55.50
CA GLY A 5 -1.00 -35.10 -55.10
C GLY A 5 -1.45 -35.10 -53.63
N LYS A 6 -0.69 -35.55 -52.62
CA LYS A 6 -1.26 -35.61 -51.25
C LYS A 6 -0.42 -35.10 -50.07
N ALA A 7 0.75 -34.48 -50.27
CA ALA A 7 1.58 -34.10 -49.12
C ALA A 7 1.58 -32.61 -48.76
N TRP A 8 1.03 -31.71 -49.58
CA TRP A 8 1.23 -30.26 -49.38
C TRP A 8 0.08 -29.51 -48.68
N TRP A 9 -1.09 -30.14 -48.54
CA TRP A 9 -2.25 -29.48 -47.93
C TRP A 9 -2.34 -29.62 -46.40
N LEU A 10 -1.58 -30.52 -45.78
CA LEU A 10 -1.67 -30.77 -44.33
C LEU A 10 -0.74 -29.87 -43.48
N VAL A 11 0.28 -29.25 -44.07
CA VAL A 11 1.19 -28.34 -43.33
C VAL A 11 0.64 -26.91 -43.24
N TRP A 12 -0.23 -26.52 -44.17
CA TRP A 12 -0.88 -25.19 -44.14
C TRP A 12 -2.16 -25.13 -43.30
N SER A 13 -2.74 -26.27 -42.93
CA SER A 13 -3.96 -26.31 -42.11
C SER A 13 -3.73 -26.27 -40.59
N LEU A 14 -2.48 -26.36 -40.10
CA LEU A 14 -2.19 -26.28 -38.66
C LEU A 14 -1.63 -24.93 -38.18
N SER A 15 -1.33 -23.99 -39.08
CA SER A 15 -0.87 -22.65 -38.69
C SER A 15 -2.02 -21.64 -38.47
N ALA A 16 -3.28 -22.03 -38.69
CA ALA A 16 -4.45 -21.16 -38.50
C ALA A 16 -5.08 -21.23 -37.09
N LEU A 17 -4.57 -22.07 -36.19
CA LEU A 17 -5.05 -22.18 -34.80
C LEU A 17 -4.20 -21.39 -33.79
N GLY A 18 -3.13 -20.72 -34.24
CA GLY A 18 -2.15 -20.04 -33.38
C GLY A 18 -2.39 -18.54 -33.15
N ALA A 19 -3.59 -18.01 -33.40
CA ALA A 19 -3.87 -16.59 -33.22
C ALA A 19 -5.28 -16.32 -32.68
N LEU A 20 -5.80 -17.19 -31.81
CA LEU A 20 -6.61 -16.67 -30.72
C LEU A 20 -5.61 -15.93 -29.82
N SER A 21 -5.39 -14.65 -30.12
CA SER A 21 -5.12 -13.68 -29.07
C SER A 21 -6.16 -13.99 -28.01
N ALA A 22 -5.77 -14.73 -26.97
CA ALA A 22 -6.44 -14.69 -25.71
C ALA A 22 -6.32 -13.21 -25.34
N TRP A 23 -7.34 -12.45 -25.73
CA TRP A 23 -7.71 -11.25 -25.02
C TRP A 23 -7.96 -11.78 -23.62
N ALA A 24 -6.88 -11.82 -22.82
CA ALA A 24 -7.01 -11.71 -21.40
C ALA A 24 -7.83 -10.44 -21.25
N GLN A 25 -9.14 -10.61 -21.13
CA GLN A 25 -10.04 -9.59 -20.63
C GLN A 25 -9.54 -9.37 -19.21
N ARG A 26 -8.47 -8.56 -19.08
CA ARG A 26 -8.32 -7.71 -17.91
C ARG A 26 -9.66 -7.02 -17.84
N SER A 27 -10.47 -7.42 -16.86
CA SER A 27 -11.72 -6.77 -16.52
C SER A 27 -11.39 -5.36 -16.04
N GLY A 28 -11.00 -4.50 -16.98
CA GLY A 28 -10.72 -3.08 -16.80
C GLY A 28 -11.99 -2.26 -16.64
N GLN A 29 -13.12 -2.90 -16.33
CA GLN A 29 -14.21 -2.21 -15.65
C GLN A 29 -13.81 -2.07 -14.19
N GLN A 30 -12.95 -1.10 -13.89
CA GLN A 30 -13.06 -0.43 -12.61
C GLN A 30 -14.48 0.15 -12.61
N LEU A 31 -15.40 -0.51 -11.89
CA LEU A 31 -16.79 -0.07 -11.76
C LEU A 31 -16.77 1.42 -11.43
N ALA A 32 -17.58 2.25 -12.09
CA ALA A 32 -17.64 3.70 -11.86
C ALA A 32 -17.79 4.10 -10.38
N VAL A 33 -18.29 3.16 -9.57
CA VAL A 33 -18.37 3.23 -8.09
C VAL A 33 -17.01 3.44 -7.41
N PHE A 34 -15.91 2.95 -8.00
CA PHE A 34 -14.55 3.09 -7.48
C PHE A 34 -13.74 4.22 -8.15
N GLU A 35 -14.37 5.04 -9.00
CA GLU A 35 -13.70 6.20 -9.57
C GLU A 35 -13.45 7.24 -8.48
N GLY A 36 -12.17 7.57 -8.27
CA GLY A 36 -11.72 8.45 -7.18
C GLY A 36 -11.65 7.78 -5.81
N VAL A 37 -11.78 6.45 -5.72
CA VAL A 37 -11.59 5.67 -4.49
C VAL A 37 -10.21 5.00 -4.54
N GLY A 38 -9.41 5.16 -3.50
CA GLY A 38 -8.06 4.61 -3.46
C GLY A 38 -7.18 5.25 -2.40
N ILE A 39 -5.92 4.83 -2.35
CA ILE A 39 -4.89 5.45 -1.51
C ILE A 39 -3.80 6.01 -2.42
N GLU A 40 -3.45 7.27 -2.21
CA GLU A 40 -2.22 7.88 -2.71
C GLU A 40 -1.22 7.94 -1.55
N GLU A 41 -0.16 7.15 -1.62
CA GLU A 41 0.78 7.04 -0.49
C GLU A 41 1.49 8.36 -0.22
N GLN A 42 1.29 8.92 0.98
CA GLN A 42 1.92 10.14 1.44
C GLN A 42 3.18 9.83 2.28
N LEU A 43 4.01 8.90 1.80
CA LEU A 43 5.20 8.43 2.53
C LEU A 43 6.10 9.60 2.94
N GLY A 44 6.35 9.70 4.24
CA GLY A 44 7.19 10.71 4.86
C GLY A 44 6.52 12.06 5.11
N ALA A 45 5.27 12.26 4.69
CA ALA A 45 4.47 13.39 5.11
C ALA A 45 4.09 13.28 6.59
N ARG A 46 3.73 14.40 7.20
CA ARG A 46 3.26 14.47 8.58
C ARG A 46 1.78 14.78 8.61
N ILE A 47 1.02 14.05 9.42
CA ILE A 47 -0.41 14.31 9.60
C ILE A 47 -0.64 15.56 10.49
N PRO A 48 -1.76 16.27 10.32
CA PRO A 48 -2.13 17.39 11.19
C PRO A 48 -2.53 16.89 12.59
N LEU A 49 -1.62 17.02 13.56
CA LEU A 49 -1.81 16.53 14.93
C LEU A 49 -2.71 17.42 15.80
N ASP A 50 -3.08 18.60 15.30
CA ASP A 50 -3.97 19.56 15.95
C ASP A 50 -5.46 19.29 15.66
N LEU A 51 -5.78 18.33 14.79
CA LEU A 51 -7.15 17.89 14.57
C LEU A 51 -7.78 17.35 15.86
N THR A 52 -9.01 17.79 16.14
CA THR A 52 -9.79 17.35 17.30
C THR A 52 -10.87 16.35 16.88
N PHE A 53 -10.85 15.18 17.51
CA PHE A 53 -11.84 14.13 17.36
C PHE A 53 -12.61 13.94 18.67
N PHE A 54 -13.59 13.05 18.67
CA PHE A 54 -14.24 12.55 19.88
C PHE A 54 -13.80 11.10 20.13
N ASP A 55 -13.35 10.82 21.35
CA ASP A 55 -13.07 9.46 21.79
C ASP A 55 -14.36 8.66 22.04
N GLU A 56 -14.21 7.41 22.47
CA GLU A 56 -15.32 6.51 22.78
C GLU A 56 -16.15 6.93 24.01
N GLU A 57 -15.63 7.80 24.88
CA GLU A 57 -16.36 8.45 25.98
C GLU A 57 -17.05 9.76 25.55
N GLY A 58 -16.85 10.19 24.31
CA GLY A 58 -17.37 11.42 23.74
C GLY A 58 -16.63 12.68 24.19
N GLN A 59 -15.43 12.53 24.74
CA GLN A 59 -14.57 13.67 25.06
C GLN A 59 -13.85 14.17 23.82
N PRO A 60 -13.73 15.50 23.65
CA PRO A 60 -12.91 16.07 22.59
C PRO A 60 -11.43 15.82 22.88
N VAL A 61 -10.73 15.18 21.95
CA VAL A 61 -9.32 14.80 22.04
C VAL A 61 -8.56 15.28 20.80
N ALA A 62 -7.41 15.89 20.99
CA ALA A 62 -6.53 16.26 19.88
C ALA A 62 -5.67 15.06 19.47
N LEU A 63 -5.44 14.86 18.17
CA LEU A 63 -4.63 13.72 17.69
C LEU A 63 -3.27 13.65 18.37
N ARG A 64 -2.62 14.79 18.63
CA ARG A 64 -1.32 14.89 19.34
C ARG A 64 -1.26 14.11 20.65
N GLU A 65 -2.38 13.87 21.32
CA GLU A 65 -2.43 13.18 22.61
C GLU A 65 -2.03 11.69 22.48
N PHE A 66 -2.19 11.12 21.29
CA PHE A 66 -1.79 9.74 20.98
C PHE A 66 -0.34 9.63 20.45
N PHE A 67 0.39 10.74 20.37
CA PHE A 67 1.75 10.81 19.81
C PHE A 67 2.72 11.31 20.88
N ASP A 68 3.41 10.37 21.53
CA ASP A 68 4.38 10.67 22.60
C ASP A 68 5.81 10.98 22.09
N GLY A 69 5.99 11.07 20.77
CA GLY A 69 7.27 11.28 20.11
C GLY A 69 8.17 10.04 20.00
N ARG A 70 7.74 8.89 20.55
CA ARG A 70 8.57 7.66 20.64
C ARG A 70 7.86 6.42 20.11
N ARG A 71 6.68 6.11 20.62
CA ARG A 71 5.91 4.93 20.21
C ARG A 71 5.28 5.18 18.84
N PRO A 72 5.39 4.23 17.89
CA PRO A 72 4.71 4.33 16.62
C PRO A 72 3.19 4.21 16.81
N VAL A 73 2.44 4.72 15.85
CA VAL A 73 0.98 4.70 15.84
C VAL A 73 0.49 3.96 14.59
N LEU A 74 -0.36 2.96 14.79
CA LEU A 74 -1.07 2.26 13.72
C LEU A 74 -2.44 2.93 13.54
N LEU A 75 -2.65 3.55 12.38
CA LEU A 75 -3.90 4.18 12.00
C LEU A 75 -4.71 3.22 11.10
N ALA A 76 -5.93 2.93 11.54
CA ALA A 76 -6.94 2.21 10.76
C ALA A 76 -8.11 3.16 10.47
N LEU A 77 -8.33 3.47 9.20
CA LEU A 77 -9.49 4.25 8.74
C LEU A 77 -10.64 3.30 8.45
N VAL A 78 -11.65 3.36 9.31
CA VAL A 78 -12.81 2.46 9.32
C VAL A 78 -14.09 3.27 9.47
N TYR A 79 -15.25 2.64 9.57
CA TYR A 79 -16.38 3.22 10.26
C TYR A 79 -17.09 2.09 11.01
N HIS A 80 -17.50 2.38 12.24
CA HIS A 80 -17.79 1.41 13.29
C HIS A 80 -19.06 0.58 13.02
N ASP A 81 -20.08 1.13 12.36
CA ASP A 81 -21.31 0.39 12.03
C ASP A 81 -21.30 -0.17 10.59
N CYS A 82 -20.12 -0.39 10.00
CA CYS A 82 -20.02 -1.00 8.67
C CYS A 82 -20.49 -2.46 8.71
N PRO A 83 -21.50 -2.86 7.92
CA PRO A 83 -22.03 -4.22 7.97
C PRO A 83 -21.12 -5.27 7.31
N MET A 84 -19.97 -4.86 6.74
CA MET A 84 -19.16 -5.71 5.87
C MET A 84 -17.66 -5.42 6.05
N LEU A 85 -17.08 -4.51 5.25
CA LEU A 85 -15.64 -4.50 4.99
C LEU A 85 -14.81 -4.00 6.16
N CYS A 86 -15.28 -3.00 6.92
CA CYS A 86 -14.50 -2.45 8.03
C CYS A 86 -14.33 -3.45 9.17
N ASN A 87 -15.35 -4.27 9.45
CA ASN A 87 -15.24 -5.34 10.43
C ASN A 87 -14.19 -6.37 10.00
N LEU A 88 -14.10 -6.70 8.71
CA LEU A 88 -13.07 -7.60 8.21
C LEU A 88 -11.65 -7.04 8.42
N VAL A 89 -11.45 -5.73 8.24
CA VAL A 89 -10.15 -5.06 8.50
C VAL A 89 -9.80 -5.15 9.99
N LEU A 90 -10.73 -4.80 10.88
CA LEU A 90 -10.49 -4.82 12.32
C LEU A 90 -10.38 -6.24 12.89
N ASP A 91 -11.14 -7.20 12.36
CA ASP A 91 -11.00 -8.63 12.68
C ASP A 91 -9.62 -9.15 12.26
N GLY A 92 -9.18 -8.80 11.04
CA GLY A 92 -7.86 -9.13 10.52
C GLY A 92 -6.75 -8.56 11.40
N LEU A 93 -6.82 -7.26 11.71
CA LEU A 93 -5.91 -6.60 12.64
C LEU A 93 -5.90 -7.30 14.00
N THR A 94 -7.07 -7.61 14.57
CA THR A 94 -7.18 -8.29 15.87
C THR A 94 -6.50 -9.65 15.85
N ARG A 95 -6.74 -10.48 14.82
CA ARG A 95 -6.08 -11.78 14.65
C ARG A 95 -4.57 -11.64 14.54
N THR A 96 -4.09 -10.64 13.79
CA THR A 96 -2.66 -10.36 13.70
C THR A 96 -2.09 -9.97 15.07
N LEU A 97 -2.76 -9.09 15.82
CA LEU A 97 -2.33 -8.65 17.16
C LEU A 97 -2.36 -9.76 18.22
N GLN A 98 -3.28 -10.73 18.10
CA GLN A 98 -3.31 -11.93 18.96
C GLN A 98 -2.06 -12.80 18.78
N GLN A 99 -1.53 -12.87 17.56
CA GLN A 99 -0.34 -13.66 17.23
C GLN A 99 0.97 -12.93 17.57
N MET A 100 0.90 -11.63 17.86
CA MET A 100 2.06 -10.82 18.26
C MET A 100 2.26 -10.84 19.77
N SER A 101 3.52 -10.78 20.20
CA SER A 101 3.86 -10.57 21.62
C SER A 101 3.65 -9.13 22.09
N TRP A 102 3.57 -8.18 21.16
CA TRP A 102 3.35 -6.76 21.46
C TRP A 102 1.88 -6.47 21.77
N THR A 103 1.65 -5.43 22.55
CA THR A 103 0.34 -4.97 23.02
C THR A 103 0.21 -3.48 22.73
N PRO A 104 -0.93 -3.03 22.16
CA PRO A 104 -1.25 -1.60 22.09
C PRO A 104 -1.15 -0.94 23.48
N GLY A 105 -0.59 0.25 23.56
CA GLY A 105 -0.34 0.97 24.82
C GLY A 105 1.02 0.64 25.47
N ASP A 106 1.64 -0.50 25.16
CA ASP A 106 3.00 -0.80 25.65
C ASP A 106 4.06 -0.39 24.61
N GLN A 107 3.99 -0.99 23.41
CA GLN A 107 5.01 -0.77 22.37
C GLN A 107 4.57 0.19 21.26
N PHE A 108 3.27 0.35 21.05
CA PHE A 108 2.69 1.17 19.97
C PHE A 108 1.26 1.56 20.33
N GLU A 109 0.73 2.58 19.67
CA GLU A 109 -0.68 2.98 19.78
C GLU A 109 -1.49 2.51 18.56
N VAL A 110 -2.78 2.29 18.73
CA VAL A 110 -3.73 1.99 17.64
C VAL A 110 -4.85 3.02 17.64
N LEU A 111 -5.02 3.69 16.51
CA LEU A 111 -6.11 4.63 16.26
C LEU A 111 -7.06 4.05 15.20
N ALA A 112 -8.23 3.59 15.62
CA ALA A 112 -9.33 3.23 14.74
C ALA A 112 -10.23 4.46 14.55
N VAL A 113 -10.05 5.21 13.46
CA VAL A 113 -10.77 6.46 13.22
C VAL A 113 -11.90 6.24 12.24
N SER A 114 -13.11 6.64 12.63
CA SER A 114 -14.25 6.62 11.73
C SER A 114 -14.15 7.70 10.65
N PHE A 115 -14.24 7.32 9.38
CA PHE A 115 -14.43 8.27 8.27
C PHE A 115 -15.91 8.57 7.97
N ASN A 116 -16.85 8.00 8.74
CA ASN A 116 -18.26 8.32 8.66
C ASN A 116 -18.65 9.38 9.70
N HIS A 117 -18.77 10.63 9.25
CA HIS A 117 -19.17 11.79 10.09
C HIS A 117 -20.54 11.67 10.78
N ARG A 118 -21.32 10.64 10.48
CA ARG A 118 -22.63 10.39 11.10
C ARG A 118 -22.55 9.45 12.29
N GLU A 119 -21.37 8.90 12.58
CA GLU A 119 -21.16 8.02 13.72
C GLU A 119 -20.96 8.80 15.02
N THR A 120 -21.29 8.12 16.10
CA THR A 120 -21.34 8.64 17.46
C THR A 120 -20.27 7.96 18.32
N PRO A 121 -19.79 8.64 19.38
CA PRO A 121 -18.89 8.04 20.38
C PRO A 121 -19.39 6.69 20.92
N GLU A 122 -20.71 6.56 21.11
CA GLU A 122 -21.32 5.33 21.59
C GLU A 122 -21.12 4.14 20.61
N GLN A 123 -21.15 4.39 19.29
CA GLN A 123 -20.82 3.36 18.29
C GLN A 123 -19.34 2.96 18.39
N ALA A 124 -18.43 3.93 18.52
CA ALA A 124 -17.01 3.68 18.72
C ALA A 124 -16.74 2.88 20.00
N ARG A 125 -17.43 3.20 21.10
CA ARG A 125 -17.32 2.48 22.38
C ARG A 125 -17.75 1.03 22.28
N ARG A 126 -18.88 0.75 21.63
CA ARG A 126 -19.31 -0.64 21.39
C ARG A 126 -18.27 -1.41 20.60
N GLN A 127 -17.68 -0.78 19.58
CA GLN A 127 -16.67 -1.42 18.76
C GLN A 127 -15.36 -1.68 19.52
N LYS A 128 -14.94 -0.72 20.36
CA LYS A 128 -13.78 -0.87 21.26
C LYS A 128 -13.96 -2.06 22.19
N ILE A 129 -15.10 -2.15 22.89
CA ILE A 129 -15.39 -3.26 23.81
C ILE A 129 -15.31 -4.59 23.08
N HIS A 130 -15.96 -4.70 21.91
CA HIS A 130 -15.96 -5.92 21.11
C HIS A 130 -14.54 -6.38 20.74
N TYR A 131 -13.69 -5.47 20.25
CA TYR A 131 -12.34 -5.83 19.81
C TYR A 131 -11.35 -6.05 20.96
N LEU A 132 -11.53 -5.39 22.10
CA LEU A 132 -10.74 -5.69 23.29
C LEU A 132 -11.07 -7.07 23.87
N GLU A 133 -12.36 -7.44 23.89
CA GLU A 133 -12.80 -8.78 24.27
C GLU A 133 -12.23 -9.84 23.31
N MET A 134 -12.33 -9.59 21.99
CA MET A 134 -11.77 -10.49 20.98
C MET A 134 -10.25 -10.62 21.12
N LEU A 135 -9.52 -9.51 21.32
CA LEU A 135 -8.07 -9.53 21.45
C LEU A 135 -7.60 -10.32 22.68
N GLY A 136 -8.38 -10.33 23.76
CA GLY A 136 -8.04 -11.06 25.00
C GLY A 136 -6.84 -10.48 25.75
N LYS A 137 -6.46 -9.23 25.49
CA LYS A 137 -5.37 -8.50 26.16
C LYS A 137 -5.94 -7.23 26.83
N PRO A 138 -6.37 -7.28 28.10
CA PRO A 138 -6.99 -6.13 28.77
C PRO A 138 -6.13 -4.86 28.79
N ALA A 139 -4.80 -5.02 28.87
CA ALA A 139 -3.85 -3.90 28.82
C ALA A 139 -3.93 -3.07 27.52
N ALA A 140 -4.40 -3.67 26.42
CA ALA A 140 -4.56 -2.99 25.14
C ALA A 140 -5.60 -1.87 25.18
N GLY A 141 -6.52 -1.86 26.17
CA GLY A 141 -7.56 -0.83 26.27
C GLY A 141 -7.01 0.58 26.50
N ALA A 142 -5.79 0.70 27.03
CA ALA A 142 -5.12 1.97 27.24
C ALA A 142 -4.49 2.55 25.96
N GLY A 143 -4.25 1.72 24.93
CA GLY A 143 -3.59 2.16 23.70
C GLY A 143 -4.28 1.75 22.41
N TRP A 144 -5.54 1.33 22.50
CA TRP A 144 -6.40 1.11 21.35
C TRP A 144 -7.62 2.03 21.44
N HIS A 145 -7.59 3.08 20.65
CA HIS A 145 -8.56 4.18 20.68
C HIS A 145 -9.47 4.12 19.47
N PHE A 146 -10.75 4.40 19.69
CA PHE A 146 -11.78 4.38 18.65
C PHE A 146 -12.38 5.77 18.56
N LEU A 147 -12.08 6.47 17.46
CA LEU A 147 -12.40 7.88 17.33
C LEU A 147 -13.55 8.11 16.35
N THR A 148 -14.31 9.16 16.59
CA THR A 148 -15.31 9.73 15.69
C THR A 148 -15.03 11.21 15.46
N GLY A 149 -15.48 11.78 14.35
CA GLY A 149 -15.19 13.17 14.01
C GLY A 149 -16.22 13.78 13.08
N ASP A 150 -16.19 15.10 12.96
CA ASP A 150 -17.00 15.81 11.98
C ASP A 150 -16.40 15.68 10.57
N SER A 151 -17.19 16.03 9.56
CA SER A 151 -16.81 15.89 8.16
C SER A 151 -15.56 16.66 7.76
N THR A 152 -15.26 17.80 8.41
CA THR A 152 -14.10 18.65 8.07
C THR A 152 -12.82 18.05 8.62
N THR A 153 -12.86 17.62 9.89
CA THR A 153 -11.73 16.97 10.57
C THR A 153 -11.40 15.62 9.93
N ILE A 154 -12.43 14.81 9.62
CA ILE A 154 -12.25 13.55 8.89
C ILE A 154 -11.56 13.81 7.55
N ARG A 155 -12.04 14.79 6.77
CA ARG A 155 -11.46 15.09 5.45
C ARG A 155 -10.01 15.54 5.55
N ALA A 156 -9.68 16.39 6.51
CA ALA A 156 -8.31 16.85 6.73
C ALA A 156 -7.37 15.67 7.05
N LEU A 157 -7.80 14.72 7.88
CA LEU A 157 -7.00 13.52 8.18
C LEU A 157 -6.88 12.62 6.95
N THR A 158 -8.00 12.32 6.28
CA THR A 158 -8.00 11.40 5.14
C THR A 158 -7.19 11.95 3.97
N ASP A 159 -7.26 13.25 3.70
CA ASP A 159 -6.45 13.91 2.67
C ASP A 159 -4.96 13.89 3.04
N ALA A 160 -4.61 14.11 4.30
CA ALA A 160 -3.22 14.10 4.77
C ALA A 160 -2.55 12.72 4.65
N VAL A 161 -3.33 11.64 4.73
CA VAL A 161 -2.84 10.27 4.53
C VAL A 161 -3.14 9.72 3.14
N GLY A 162 -3.73 10.54 2.26
CA GLY A 162 -4.09 10.19 0.89
C GLY A 162 -5.17 9.11 0.76
N PHE A 163 -6.06 8.97 1.75
CA PHE A 163 -7.15 8.01 1.75
C PHE A 163 -8.42 8.61 1.12
N TYR A 164 -8.79 8.13 -0.06
CA TYR A 164 -9.96 8.63 -0.79
C TYR A 164 -11.09 7.60 -0.78
N PHE A 165 -12.28 8.06 -0.37
CA PHE A 165 -13.48 7.27 -0.23
C PHE A 165 -14.69 8.01 -0.81
N ARG A 166 -15.74 7.26 -1.17
CA ARG A 166 -16.92 7.81 -1.84
C ARG A 166 -18.20 7.18 -1.33
N TRP A 167 -19.23 7.98 -1.13
CA TRP A 167 -20.57 7.48 -0.83
C TRP A 167 -21.22 6.85 -2.07
N VAL A 168 -21.82 5.67 -1.89
CA VAL A 168 -22.52 4.89 -2.92
C VAL A 168 -24.00 4.84 -2.56
N PRO A 169 -24.85 5.72 -3.12
CA PRO A 169 -26.26 5.84 -2.76
C PRO A 169 -27.05 4.54 -2.93
N GLU A 170 -26.73 3.74 -3.94
CA GLU A 170 -27.41 2.49 -4.26
C GLU A 170 -27.21 1.43 -3.16
N LYS A 171 -26.05 1.48 -2.49
CA LYS A 171 -25.68 0.55 -1.41
C LYS A 171 -25.83 1.16 -0.02
N GLN A 172 -26.10 2.47 0.07
CA GLN A 172 -26.10 3.23 1.32
C GLN A 172 -24.81 2.99 2.14
N GLN A 173 -23.67 2.93 1.44
CA GLN A 173 -22.36 2.58 2.00
C GLN A 173 -21.27 3.44 1.37
N PHE A 174 -20.09 3.46 1.99
CA PHE A 174 -18.91 4.06 1.39
C PHE A 174 -18.10 3.01 0.62
N ALA A 175 -17.71 3.33 -0.60
CA ALA A 175 -16.62 2.67 -1.28
C ALA A 175 -15.30 3.25 -0.73
N HIS A 176 -14.44 2.38 -0.21
CA HIS A 176 -13.17 2.77 0.39
C HIS A 176 -12.14 1.65 0.19
N PRO A 177 -10.84 1.98 0.17
CA PRO A 177 -9.77 0.99 0.18
C PRO A 177 -9.61 0.36 1.58
N ALA A 178 -8.93 -0.78 1.64
CA ALA A 178 -8.55 -1.44 2.89
C ALA A 178 -7.03 -1.38 3.04
N ALA A 179 -6.56 -0.66 4.07
CA ALA A 179 -5.16 -0.61 4.43
C ALA A 179 -4.96 -0.20 5.90
N LEU A 180 -3.84 -0.63 6.46
CA LEU A 180 -3.29 -0.12 7.71
C LEU A 180 -2.18 0.89 7.41
N ILE A 181 -2.19 2.01 8.11
CA ILE A 181 -1.25 3.12 7.91
C ILE A 181 -0.36 3.21 9.15
N PHE A 182 0.95 3.17 8.96
CA PHE A 182 1.91 3.19 10.05
C PHE A 182 2.55 4.56 10.15
N LEU A 183 2.47 5.16 11.33
CA LEU A 183 2.94 6.50 11.64
C LEU A 183 4.03 6.42 12.70
N SER A 184 5.06 7.27 12.58
CA SER A 184 6.03 7.45 13.67
C SER A 184 5.38 8.14 14.87
N GLY A 185 6.06 8.12 16.01
CA GLY A 185 5.63 8.86 17.21
C GLY A 185 5.54 10.38 17.02
N GLU A 186 6.03 10.92 15.90
CA GLU A 186 5.88 12.34 15.55
C GLU A 186 4.77 12.59 14.49
N GLY A 187 3.97 11.57 14.16
CA GLY A 187 2.91 11.66 13.15
C GLY A 187 3.40 11.59 11.71
N LYS A 188 4.61 11.07 11.46
CA LYS A 188 5.16 10.91 10.10
C LYS A 188 4.75 9.57 9.50
N ILE A 189 4.22 9.58 8.28
CA ILE A 189 3.79 8.38 7.58
C ILE A 189 5.01 7.54 7.16
N SER A 190 5.09 6.32 7.66
CA SER A 190 6.22 5.41 7.46
C SER A 190 5.94 4.35 6.39
N ARG A 191 4.74 3.75 6.44
CA ARG A 191 4.36 2.60 5.59
C ARG A 191 2.85 2.44 5.46
N TYR A 192 2.42 1.82 4.37
CA TYR A 192 1.06 1.33 4.13
C TYR A 192 1.08 -0.19 3.97
N LEU A 193 0.18 -0.90 4.63
CA LEU A 193 -0.07 -2.32 4.38
C LEU A 193 -1.51 -2.48 3.87
N TYR A 194 -1.65 -2.86 2.61
CA TYR A 194 -2.95 -3.03 1.96
C TYR A 194 -3.55 -4.40 2.23
N GLY A 195 -4.88 -4.48 2.14
CA GLY A 195 -5.64 -5.70 2.28
C GLY A 195 -6.37 -5.81 3.61
N LEU A 196 -6.89 -7.01 3.88
CA LEU A 196 -7.67 -7.35 5.08
C LEU A 196 -6.89 -8.20 6.08
N GLU A 197 -5.87 -8.92 5.60
CA GLU A 197 -5.06 -9.83 6.40
C GLU A 197 -3.60 -9.41 6.30
N HIS A 198 -2.92 -9.42 7.44
CA HIS A 198 -1.54 -8.97 7.53
C HIS A 198 -0.72 -9.97 8.32
N ASP A 199 0.45 -10.34 7.80
CA ASP A 199 1.39 -11.17 8.51
C ASP A 199 1.89 -10.44 9.79
N PRO A 200 1.93 -11.10 10.95
CA PRO A 200 2.43 -10.51 12.19
C PRO A 200 3.86 -9.97 12.09
N GLY A 201 4.71 -10.61 11.27
CA GLY A 201 6.07 -10.17 10.98
C GLY A 201 6.10 -8.86 10.20
N ASP A 202 5.23 -8.70 9.20
CA ASP A 202 5.12 -7.47 8.42
C ASP A 202 4.60 -6.30 9.26
N VAL A 203 3.57 -6.52 10.08
CA VAL A 203 3.07 -5.49 11.01
C VAL A 203 4.14 -5.11 12.03
N ARG A 204 4.83 -6.09 12.62
CA ARG A 204 5.93 -5.82 13.55
C ARG A 204 7.05 -5.02 12.88
N LYS A 205 7.44 -5.38 11.66
CA LYS A 205 8.46 -4.67 10.89
C LYS A 205 8.03 -3.22 10.63
N ALA A 206 6.80 -3.01 10.18
CA ALA A 206 6.25 -1.69 9.92
C ALA A 206 6.24 -0.80 11.19
N LEU A 207 5.88 -1.37 12.35
CA LEU A 207 5.95 -0.67 13.64
C LEU A 207 7.38 -0.32 14.03
N VAL A 208 8.34 -1.23 13.84
CA VAL A 208 9.76 -0.94 14.11
C VAL A 208 10.28 0.18 13.22
N GLU A 209 10.03 0.12 11.91
CA GLU A 209 10.42 1.16 10.95
C GLU A 209 9.81 2.52 11.33
N ALA A 210 8.52 2.53 11.71
CA ALA A 210 7.83 3.73 12.16
C ALA A 210 8.40 4.29 13.48
N SER A 211 8.76 3.43 14.43
CA SER A 211 9.36 3.83 15.72
C SER A 211 10.73 4.50 15.53
N GLU A 212 11.48 4.08 14.51
CA GLU A 212 12.76 4.67 14.14
C GLU A 212 12.59 5.93 13.24
N GLY A 213 11.36 6.31 12.91
CA GLY A 213 11.07 7.41 12.00
C GLY A 213 11.50 7.14 10.55
N ARG A 214 11.80 5.88 10.21
CA ARG A 214 12.14 5.48 8.85
C ARG A 214 10.88 5.54 7.99
N VAL A 215 11.02 6.14 6.83
CA VAL A 215 10.02 6.10 5.76
C VAL A 215 10.54 5.05 4.79
N GLY A 216 9.65 4.19 4.27
CA GLY A 216 9.98 3.08 3.35
C GLY A 216 11.28 3.30 2.57
N THR A 217 12.18 2.32 2.61
CA THR A 217 13.55 2.51 2.11
C THR A 217 13.53 2.92 0.64
N VAL A 218 14.54 3.64 0.18
CA VAL A 218 14.69 4.01 -1.26
C VAL A 218 14.64 2.79 -2.18
N ILE A 219 14.91 1.60 -1.63
CA ILE A 219 14.79 0.30 -2.30
C ILE A 219 13.33 -0.16 -2.39
N ASP A 220 12.50 0.10 -1.38
CA ASP A 220 11.05 -0.20 -1.41
C ASP A 220 10.32 0.62 -2.48
N GLN A 221 10.75 1.85 -2.78
CA GLN A 221 10.19 2.66 -3.86
C GLN A 221 10.60 2.15 -5.25
N VAL A 222 11.81 1.58 -5.38
CA VAL A 222 12.27 0.87 -6.58
C VAL A 222 11.58 -0.48 -6.71
N LEU A 223 11.30 -1.16 -5.59
CA LEU A 223 10.49 -2.37 -5.56
C LEU A 223 9.04 -2.07 -5.92
N LEU A 224 8.41 -1.00 -5.44
CA LEU A 224 7.07 -0.55 -5.84
C LEU A 224 6.99 -0.20 -7.33
N TYR A 225 8.09 0.31 -7.91
CA TYR A 225 8.19 0.49 -9.35
C TYR A 225 8.28 -0.86 -10.09
N CYS A 226 8.92 -1.88 -9.51
CA CYS A 226 9.11 -3.19 -10.14
C CYS A 226 8.02 -4.23 -9.80
N PHE A 227 7.30 -4.04 -8.70
CA PHE A 227 6.28 -4.91 -8.14
C PHE A 227 5.04 -4.06 -7.91
N GLN A 228 4.03 -4.24 -8.76
CA GLN A 228 2.72 -3.64 -8.49
C GLN A 228 2.00 -4.55 -7.49
N TYR A 229 1.40 -3.94 -6.46
CA TYR A 229 0.49 -4.64 -5.57
C TYR A 229 -0.71 -5.14 -6.40
N ASP A 230 -0.93 -6.45 -6.43
CA ASP A 230 -2.12 -7.04 -7.06
C ASP A 230 -3.19 -7.21 -5.98
N PRO A 231 -4.28 -6.41 -6.02
CA PRO A 231 -5.34 -6.48 -5.02
C PRO A 231 -6.11 -7.80 -5.04
N ASN A 232 -5.94 -8.67 -6.05
CA ASN A 232 -6.58 -9.99 -6.09
C ASN A 232 -5.78 -11.07 -5.35
N GLU A 233 -4.45 -10.92 -5.23
CA GLU A 233 -3.57 -11.91 -4.58
C GLU A 233 -3.05 -11.45 -3.22
N ASN A 234 -3.42 -10.24 -2.77
CA ASN A 234 -2.97 -9.65 -1.50
C ASN A 234 -1.43 -9.65 -1.35
N SER A 235 -0.71 -9.59 -2.47
CA SER A 235 0.74 -9.72 -2.51
C SER A 235 1.37 -8.84 -3.59
N TYR A 236 2.67 -8.58 -3.44
CA TYR A 236 3.47 -7.86 -4.42
C TYR A 236 3.88 -8.80 -5.55
N VAL A 237 3.22 -8.70 -6.71
CA VAL A 237 3.57 -9.50 -7.89
C VAL A 237 4.64 -8.79 -8.73
N ALA A 238 5.66 -9.53 -9.15
CA ALA A 238 6.73 -9.00 -9.99
C ALA A 238 6.15 -8.51 -11.32
N ASN A 239 6.13 -7.20 -11.54
CA ASN A 239 5.70 -6.65 -12.82
C ASN A 239 6.84 -6.81 -13.83
N ALA A 240 6.80 -7.95 -14.53
CA ALA A 240 7.82 -8.36 -15.48
C ALA A 240 8.17 -7.26 -16.49
N PHE A 241 7.22 -6.40 -16.87
CA PHE A 241 7.46 -5.28 -17.78
C PHE A 241 8.41 -4.22 -17.21
N ASN A 242 8.30 -3.88 -15.92
CA ASN A 242 9.16 -2.87 -15.31
C ASN A 242 10.54 -3.44 -14.99
N ILE A 243 10.63 -4.72 -14.63
CA ILE A 243 11.90 -5.45 -14.48
C ILE A 243 12.64 -5.51 -15.82
N MET A 244 11.95 -5.87 -16.91
CA MET A 244 12.54 -5.86 -18.26
C MET A 244 13.00 -4.45 -18.68
N ARG A 245 12.21 -3.41 -18.37
CA ARG A 245 12.56 -2.02 -18.68
C ARG A 245 13.81 -1.55 -17.92
N LEU A 246 13.91 -1.88 -16.63
CA LEU A 246 15.08 -1.60 -15.80
C LEU A 246 16.32 -2.33 -16.34
N GLY A 247 16.18 -3.63 -16.64
CA GLY A 247 17.23 -4.44 -17.27
C GLY A 247 17.72 -3.82 -18.59
N GLY A 248 16.80 -3.40 -19.46
CA GLY A 248 17.13 -2.74 -20.72
C GLY A 248 17.91 -1.43 -20.56
N VAL A 249 17.53 -0.59 -19.59
CA VAL A 249 18.27 0.64 -19.27
C VAL A 249 19.69 0.31 -18.80
N VAL A 250 19.84 -0.66 -17.89
CA VAL A 250 21.17 -1.10 -17.42
C VAL A 250 22.02 -1.61 -18.58
N THR A 251 21.46 -2.42 -19.48
CA THR A 251 22.19 -2.91 -20.66
C THR A 251 22.62 -1.76 -21.58
N MET A 252 21.74 -0.77 -21.85
CA MET A 252 22.11 0.40 -22.65
C MET A 252 23.21 1.23 -22.00
N VAL A 253 23.18 1.43 -20.68
CA VAL A 253 24.22 2.16 -19.95
C VAL A 253 25.55 1.44 -20.02
N VAL A 254 25.56 0.12 -19.79
CA VAL A 254 26.79 -0.69 -19.85
C VAL A 254 27.39 -0.66 -21.26
N LEU A 255 26.57 -0.85 -22.30
CA LEU A 255 27.00 -0.76 -23.70
C LEU A 255 27.50 0.65 -24.06
N GLY A 256 26.78 1.69 -23.61
CA GLY A 256 27.16 3.09 -23.83
C GLY A 256 28.51 3.42 -23.20
N ILE A 257 28.74 2.99 -21.95
CA ILE A 257 30.02 3.19 -21.25
C ILE A 257 31.15 2.42 -21.95
N THR A 258 30.93 1.16 -22.32
CA THR A 258 31.96 0.37 -23.01
C THR A 258 32.34 0.95 -24.37
N LEU A 259 31.35 1.33 -25.18
CA LEU A 259 31.60 1.99 -26.47
C LEU A 259 32.29 3.34 -26.31
N PHE A 260 31.87 4.14 -25.31
CA PHE A 260 32.50 5.42 -25.01
C PHE A 260 33.97 5.26 -24.60
N LEU A 261 34.27 4.30 -23.71
CA LEU A 261 35.64 4.00 -23.30
C LEU A 261 36.48 3.50 -24.48
N PHE A 262 35.90 2.66 -25.36
CA PHE A 262 36.57 2.14 -26.54
C PHE A 262 36.89 3.26 -27.54
N TRP A 263 35.92 4.11 -27.87
CA TRP A 263 36.12 5.27 -28.74
C TRP A 263 37.12 6.28 -28.17
N ARG A 264 37.11 6.51 -26.86
CA ARG A 264 38.09 7.40 -26.21
C ARG A 264 39.51 6.83 -26.27
N ARG A 265 39.67 5.51 -26.14
CA ARG A 265 40.96 4.82 -26.30
C ARG A 265 41.47 4.88 -27.74
N GLU A 266 40.57 4.67 -28.71
CA GLU A 266 40.93 4.69 -30.12
C GLU A 266 41.34 6.09 -30.60
N ARG A 267 40.60 7.14 -30.18
CA ARG A 267 40.98 8.54 -30.48
C ARG A 267 42.36 8.90 -29.92
N ARG A 268 42.73 8.42 -28.73
CA ARG A 268 44.07 8.62 -28.17
C ARG A 268 45.16 7.94 -29.01
N ARG A 269 44.92 6.69 -29.43
CA ARG A 269 45.87 5.96 -30.31
C ARG A 269 46.06 6.65 -31.66
N GLN A 270 45.00 7.18 -32.26
CA GLN A 270 45.09 7.91 -33.52
C GLN A 270 45.83 9.25 -33.37
N GLN A 271 45.73 9.90 -32.21
CA GLN A 271 46.50 11.12 -31.93
C GLN A 271 48.00 10.83 -31.74
N GLU A 272 48.35 9.69 -31.13
CA GLU A 272 49.74 9.24 -30.98
C GLU A 272 50.39 8.82 -32.31
N THR A 273 49.63 8.28 -33.27
CA THR A 273 50.16 7.90 -34.59
C THR A 273 50.28 9.07 -35.58
N LEU A 274 49.53 10.16 -35.37
CA LEU A 274 49.57 11.37 -36.22
C LEU A 274 50.64 12.40 -35.79
N HIS A 275 51.27 12.20 -34.64
CA HIS A 275 52.45 12.95 -34.19
C HIS A 275 53.57 11.95 -33.82
N PRO A 276 54.28 11.37 -34.81
CA PRO A 276 55.53 10.70 -34.49
C PRO A 276 56.46 11.77 -33.89
N ALA A 277 56.85 11.57 -32.63
CA ALA A 277 57.85 12.40 -31.98
C ALA A 277 59.10 12.47 -32.87
N GLY A 278 59.36 13.67 -33.42
CA GLY A 278 60.64 14.03 -34.01
C GLY A 278 61.66 14.31 -32.92
#